data_AF-A0A1G8HHE5-F1
#
_entry.id   AF-A0A1G8HHE5-F1
#
_cell.length_a   1.000
_cell.length_b   1.000
_cell.length_c   1.000
_cell.angle_alpha   90.00
_cell.angle_beta   90.00
_cell.angle_gamma   90.00
#
_symmetry.space_group_name_H-M   'P 1'
#
loop_
_entity.id
_entity.type
_entity.pdbx_description
1 polymer ?
#
loop_
_entity_poly.entity_id
_entity_poly.type
_entity_poly.pdbx_seq_one_letter_code
_entity_poly.pdbx_strand_id
1 'polypeptide(L)' 'MERFEMSFKNKRVRIWFSVILPITVLAILLTIFLPTEMQIVPTLLLMATLVVYYAWVFMSQRKNKG' A
#
# COMPACT_ATOMS: atom_id res chain seq x y z
N MET A 1 -11.90 -9.09 23.76
CA MET A 1 -11.84 -9.12 22.29
C MET A 1 -11.73 -7.68 21.83
N GLU A 2 -10.50 -7.17 21.65
CA GLU A 2 -10.28 -5.82 21.12
C GLU A 2 -10.94 -5.77 19.75
N ARG A 3 -12.07 -5.05 19.67
CA ARG A 3 -12.75 -4.77 18.42
C ARG A 3 -11.73 -4.01 17.59
N PHE A 4 -11.11 -4.70 16.63
CA PHE A 4 -10.39 -4.09 15.53
C PHE A 4 -11.46 -3.36 14.71
N GLU A 5 -11.93 -2.24 15.25
CA GLU A 5 -12.80 -1.31 14.53
C GLU A 5 -11.93 -0.78 13.41
N MET A 6 -12.04 -1.45 12.27
CA MET A 6 -11.71 -0.94 10.95
C MET A 6 -12.64 0.24 10.60
N SER A 7 -12.83 1.14 11.56
CA SER A 7 -13.55 2.36 11.40
C SER A 7 -12.64 3.27 10.59
N PHE A 8 -13.10 3.67 9.41
CA PHE A 8 -12.50 4.73 8.59
C PHE A 8 -12.27 6.05 9.36
N LYS A 9 -12.70 6.14 10.63
CA LYS A 9 -12.37 7.19 11.60
C LYS A 9 -10.86 7.27 11.89
N ASN A 10 -10.11 6.16 11.81
CA ASN A 10 -8.65 6.23 11.96
C ASN A 10 -8.02 6.75 10.65
N LYS A 11 -7.56 8.01 10.69
CA LYS A 11 -6.97 8.73 9.54
C LYS A 11 -5.86 7.92 8.85
N ARG A 12 -5.16 7.08 9.62
CA ARG A 12 -4.15 6.13 9.14
C ARG A 12 -4.71 5.08 8.20
N VAL A 13 -5.79 4.39 8.60
CA VAL A 13 -6.44 3.34 7.80
C VAL A 13 -7.08 3.96 6.56
N ARG A 14 -7.63 5.17 6.67
CA ARG A 14 -8.20 5.90 5.54
C ARG A 14 -7.17 6.24 4.46
N ILE A 15 -6.01 6.80 4.87
CA ILE A 15 -4.92 7.09 3.94
C ILE A 15 -4.36 5.78 3.35
N TRP A 16 -4.25 4.75 4.17
CA TRP A 16 -3.81 3.43 3.71
C TRP A 16 -4.73 2.89 2.61
N PHE A 17 -6.04 2.85 2.84
CA PHE A 17 -7.02 2.43 1.84
C PHE A 17 -7.03 3.34 0.62
N SER A 18 -6.96 4.67 0.80
CA SER A 18 -6.96 5.61 -0.34
C SER A 18 -5.69 5.59 -1.18
N VAL A 19 -4.56 5.06 -0.67
CA VAL A 19 -3.29 5.04 -1.40
C VAL A 19 -2.92 3.63 -1.83
N ILE A 20 -3.00 2.66 -0.93
CA ILE A 20 -2.55 1.28 -1.20
C ILE A 20 -3.55 0.56 -2.09
N LEU A 21 -4.86 0.75 -1.86
CA LEU A 21 -5.88 0.09 -2.66
C LEU A 21 -5.79 0.49 -4.14
N PRO A 22 -5.74 1.78 -4.52
CA PRO A 22 -5.57 2.14 -5.92
C PRO A 22 -4.23 1.67 -6.49
N ILE A 23 -3.11 1.78 -5.74
CA ILE A 23 -1.81 1.31 -6.25
C ILE A 23 -1.80 -0.21 -6.47
N THR A 24 -2.44 -0.97 -5.58
CA THR A 24 -2.55 -2.44 -5.72
C THR A 24 -3.38 -2.80 -6.94
N VAL A 25 -4.51 -2.12 -7.17
CA VAL A 25 -5.33 -2.31 -8.38
C VAL A 25 -4.55 -1.95 -9.64
N LEU A 26 -3.79 -0.85 -9.61
CA LEU A 26 -2.96 -0.38 -10.73
C LEU A 26 -1.83 -1.36 -11.04
N ALA A 27 -1.20 -1.93 -10.01
CA ALA A 27 -0.19 -2.97 -10.17
C ALA A 27 -0.77 -4.22 -10.83
N ILE A 28 -1.93 -4.70 -10.36
CA ILE A 28 -2.61 -5.88 -10.94
C ILE A 28 -2.95 -5.63 -12.41
N LEU A 29 -3.48 -4.45 -12.74
CA LEU A 29 -3.78 -4.07 -14.12
C LEU A 29 -2.51 -4.07 -14.97
N LEU A 30 -1.42 -3.47 -14.48
CA LEU A 30 -0.14 -3.47 -15.20
C LEU A 30 0.38 -4.90 -15.42
N THR A 31 0.24 -5.82 -14.46
CA THR A 31 0.69 -7.21 -14.63
C THR A 31 -0.12 -7.97 -15.69
N ILE A 32 -1.42 -7.64 -15.85
CA ILE A 32 -2.30 -8.27 -16.85
C ILE A 32 -2.07 -7.68 -18.24
N PHE A 33 -1.88 -6.36 -18.34
CA PHE A 33 -1.77 -5.66 -19.62
C PHE A 33 -0.34 -5.62 -20.17
N LEU A 34 0.71 -5.76 -19.35
CA LEU A 34 2.09 -5.77 -19.86
C LEU A 34 2.52 -7.17 -20.33
N PRO A 35 3.24 -7.25 -21.47
CA PRO A 35 3.90 -8.47 -21.90
C PRO A 35 4.95 -8.93 -20.89
N THR A 36 5.20 -10.24 -20.84
CA THR A 36 6.13 -10.90 -19.91
C THR A 36 7.53 -10.28 -19.90
N GLU A 37 8.02 -9.81 -21.05
CA GLU A 37 9.33 -9.16 -21.18
C GLU A 37 9.43 -7.83 -20.41
N MET A 38 8.31 -7.17 -20.17
CA MET A 38 8.23 -5.93 -19.39
C MET A 38 7.69 -6.16 -17.98
N GLN A 39 7.54 -7.41 -17.51
CA GLN A 39 7.10 -7.71 -16.13
C GLN A 39 8.06 -7.17 -15.06
N ILE A 40 9.27 -6.76 -15.43
CA ILE A 40 10.16 -6.01 -14.56
C ILE A 40 9.54 -4.68 -14.09
N VAL A 41 8.73 -4.03 -14.93
CA VAL A 41 8.08 -2.75 -14.61
C VAL A 41 7.05 -2.90 -13.48
N PRO A 42 6.03 -3.79 -13.56
CA PRO A 42 5.11 -4.01 -12.45
C PRO A 42 5.81 -4.58 -11.22
N THR A 43 6.87 -5.37 -11.38
CA THR A 43 7.66 -5.90 -10.26
C THR A 43 8.37 -4.77 -9.49
N LEU A 44 9.04 -3.86 -10.21
CA LEU A 44 9.69 -2.68 -9.62
C LEU A 44 8.66 -1.74 -8.99
N LEU A 45 7.50 -1.57 -9.63
CA LEU A 45 6.39 -0.77 -9.08
C LEU A 45 5.85 -1.36 -7.77
N LEU A 46 5.64 -2.68 -7.71
CA LEU A 46 5.22 -3.40 -6.50
C LEU A 46 6.26 -3.28 -5.39
N MET A 47 7.55 -3.48 -5.73
CA MET A 47 8.65 -3.32 -4.77
C MET A 47 8.72 -1.90 -4.22
N ALA A 48 8.63 -0.88 -5.08
CA ALA A 48 8.59 0.52 -4.66
C ALA A 48 7.38 0.80 -3.76
N THR A 49 6.21 0.25 -4.11
CA THR A 49 4.99 0.37 -3.30
C THR A 49 5.17 -0.25 -1.92
N LEU A 50 5.78 -1.43 -1.84
CA LEU A 50 6.08 -2.10 -0.57
C LEU A 50 7.06 -1.29 0.28
N VAL A 51 8.12 -0.73 -0.32
CA VAL A 51 9.10 0.11 0.39
C VAL A 51 8.45 1.39 0.91
N VAL A 52 7.67 2.09 0.08
CA VAL A 52 6.93 3.29 0.48
C VAL A 52 5.93 2.95 1.59
N TYR A 53 5.24 1.81 1.47
CA TYR A 53 4.33 1.35 2.50
C TYR A 53 5.06 1.07 3.82
N TYR A 54 6.14 0.32 3.78
CA TYR A 54 6.90 -0.04 4.98
C TYR A 54 7.50 1.20 5.65
N ALA A 55 8.06 2.12 4.86
CA ALA A 55 8.54 3.41 5.32
C ALA A 55 7.43 4.23 5.98
N TRP A 56 6.25 4.28 5.36
CA TRP A 56 5.08 4.95 5.92
C TRP A 56 4.62 4.29 7.21
N VAL A 57 4.53 2.96 7.28
CA VAL A 57 4.16 2.23 8.50
C VAL A 57 5.14 2.55 9.61
N PHE A 58 6.45 2.49 9.32
CA PHE A 58 7.48 2.75 10.31
C PHE A 58 7.39 4.18 10.85
N MET A 59 7.19 5.16 9.96
CA MET A 59 7.02 6.58 10.32
C MET A 59 5.71 6.84 11.07
N SER A 60 4.64 6.16 10.67
CA SER A 60 3.33 6.24 11.30
C SER A 60 3.35 5.60 12.70
N GLN A 61 4.01 4.45 12.87
CA GLN A 61 4.21 3.80 14.17
C GLN A 61 4.98 4.70 15.15
N ARG A 62 5.99 5.45 14.66
CA ARG A 62 6.68 6.48 15.47
C ARG A 62 5.74 7.58 15.96
N LYS A 63 4.75 7.97 15.16
CA LYS A 63 3.80 9.04 15.50
C LYS A 63 2.72 8.64 16.53
N ASN A 64 2.57 7.33 16.82
CA ASN A 64 1.57 6.82 17.78
C ASN A 64 2.18 6.47 19.16
N LYS A 65 3.48 6.70 19.37
CA LYS A 65 4.19 6.45 20.64
C LYS A 65 4.70 7.74 21.31
N GLY A 66 4.29 8.91 20.83
CA GLY A 66 4.64 10.22 21.39
C GLY A 66 3.42 10.86 22.04
#